data_AF-A0A8T7C8R5-F1
#
_entry.id   AF-A0A8T7C8R5-F1
#
_cell.length_a   1.000
_cell.length_b   1.000
_cell.length_c   1.000
_cell.angle_alpha   90.00
_cell.angle_beta   90.00
_cell.angle_gamma   90.00
#
_symmetry.space_group_name_H-M   'P 1'
#
loop_
_entity.id
_entity.type
_entity.pdbx_description
1 polymer ?
#
loop_
_entity_poly.entity_id
_entity_poly.type
_entity_poly.pdbx_seq_one_letter_code
_entity_poly.pdbx_strand_id
1 'polypeptide(L)'
;MAAKARTDYSRSMIHRSFMVATSLGLAACAASPSDGYERHGMSRLVEVQGSASEFVFEVADPPAQPEEDAEATRMRWLGEWLAVKDRCPAGFEIVDRRQFGPFEYNPTDATLRYLVRCRAGTQETAQEN
;
A
#
# COMPACT_ATOMS: atom_id res chain seq x y z
N MET A 1 -47.53 71.01 6.78
CA MET A 1 -48.80 70.52 6.19
C MET A 1 -48.52 69.26 5.39
N ALA A 2 -49.55 68.48 5.06
CA ALA A 2 -49.48 67.23 4.26
C ALA A 2 -48.89 67.47 2.84
N ALA A 3 -48.52 66.49 1.99
CA ALA A 3 -48.64 65.02 1.97
C ALA A 3 -47.40 64.45 1.19
N LYS A 4 -47.29 63.21 0.64
CA LYS A 4 -48.16 62.02 0.47
C LYS A 4 -47.27 60.78 0.23
N ALA A 5 -47.82 59.56 0.34
CA ALA A 5 -47.11 58.29 0.09
C ALA A 5 -47.18 57.78 -1.37
N ARG A 6 -46.21 56.91 -1.73
CA ARG A 6 -46.21 55.77 -2.70
C ARG A 6 -44.82 55.10 -2.57
N THR A 7 -44.62 53.90 -2.03
CA THR A 7 -45.12 52.54 -2.36
C THR A 7 -44.55 51.99 -3.67
N ASP A 8 -43.57 51.08 -3.55
CA ASP A 8 -43.32 49.85 -4.34
C ASP A 8 -42.19 49.10 -3.60
N TYR A 9 -42.33 47.91 -2.98
CA TYR A 9 -42.93 46.63 -3.38
C TYR A 9 -42.07 45.82 -4.37
N SER A 10 -41.06 45.09 -3.87
CA SER A 10 -40.77 43.75 -4.41
C SER A 10 -40.04 42.83 -3.42
N ARG A 11 -40.77 41.77 -3.03
CA ARG A 11 -40.30 40.43 -2.65
C ARG A 11 -38.93 40.27 -1.97
N SER A 12 -39.00 40.09 -0.65
CA SER A 12 -38.07 39.23 0.08
C SER A 12 -38.00 37.84 -0.56
N MET A 13 -36.89 37.51 -1.20
CA MET A 13 -36.63 36.17 -1.75
C MET A 13 -35.91 35.34 -0.70
N ILE A 14 -36.71 34.67 0.15
CA ILE A 14 -36.25 33.72 1.17
C ILE A 14 -35.47 32.60 0.48
N HIS A 15 -34.14 32.74 0.44
CA HIS A 15 -33.25 31.70 -0.05
C HIS A 15 -33.22 30.58 0.98
N ARG A 16 -33.89 29.48 0.65
CA ARG A 16 -33.97 28.27 1.46
C ARG A 16 -32.57 27.69 1.64
N SER A 17 -32.14 27.56 2.89
CA SER A 17 -30.91 26.88 3.27
C SER A 17 -30.88 25.47 2.68
N PHE A 18 -29.94 25.22 1.76
CA PHE A 18 -29.66 23.88 1.25
C PHE A 18 -28.51 23.29 2.08
N MET A 19 -28.83 22.67 3.20
CA MET A 19 -27.85 21.90 3.98
C MET A 19 -27.44 20.66 3.18
N VAL A 20 -26.29 20.74 2.49
CA VAL A 20 -25.62 19.57 1.94
C VAL A 20 -24.97 18.83 3.10
N ALA A 21 -25.63 17.76 3.57
CA ALA A 21 -25.06 16.85 4.56
C ALA A 21 -23.99 15.98 3.89
N THR A 22 -22.74 16.43 3.93
CA THR A 22 -21.60 15.65 3.43
C THR A 22 -21.29 14.50 4.38
N SER A 23 -21.94 13.36 4.19
CA SER A 23 -21.61 12.11 4.87
C SER A 23 -20.25 11.59 4.39
N LEU A 24 -19.17 12.00 5.06
CA LEU A 24 -17.85 11.39 4.90
C LEU A 24 -17.93 9.94 5.38
N GLY A 25 -18.03 9.01 4.42
CA GLY A 25 -17.91 7.59 4.68
C GLY A 25 -16.47 7.24 5.09
N LEU A 26 -16.24 7.11 6.40
CA LEU A 26 -15.02 6.53 6.96
C LEU A 26 -15.02 5.01 6.70
N ALA A 27 -14.74 4.62 5.45
CA ALA A 27 -14.37 3.26 5.10
C ALA A 27 -12.94 2.98 5.58
N ALA A 28 -12.78 2.80 6.90
CA ALA A 28 -11.50 2.58 7.54
C ALA A 28 -11.40 1.15 8.11
N CYS A 29 -10.32 0.47 7.70
CA CYS A 29 -9.79 -0.76 8.32
C CYS A 29 -10.68 -2.02 8.29
N ALA A 30 -10.90 -2.56 7.09
CA ALA A 30 -10.97 -4.02 6.90
C ALA A 30 -9.56 -4.64 6.89
N ALA A 31 -8.75 -4.33 7.91
CA ALA A 31 -7.46 -4.97 8.13
C ALA A 31 -7.69 -6.21 8.99
N SER A 32 -7.97 -7.34 8.34
CA SER A 32 -8.15 -8.61 9.03
C SER A 32 -6.89 -8.95 9.83
N PRO A 33 -6.99 -9.24 11.15
CA PRO A 33 -5.81 -9.52 11.97
C PRO A 33 -5.08 -10.82 11.59
N SER A 34 -5.69 -11.67 10.75
CA SER A 34 -5.10 -12.84 10.10
C SER A 34 -3.91 -12.51 9.20
N ASP A 35 -4.06 -11.52 8.33
CA ASP A 35 -3.19 -11.37 7.15
C ASP A 35 -1.77 -10.95 7.55
N GLY A 36 -1.66 -10.12 8.59
CA GLY A 36 -0.36 -9.78 9.18
C GLY A 36 0.28 -10.96 9.93
N TYR A 37 -0.51 -11.80 10.60
CA TYR A 37 -0.01 -12.97 11.30
C TYR A 37 0.53 -14.02 10.32
N GLU A 38 -0.22 -14.34 9.27
CA GLU A 38 0.21 -15.27 8.22
C GLU A 38 1.45 -14.75 7.50
N ARG A 39 1.49 -13.47 7.11
CA ARG A 39 2.68 -12.84 6.54
C ARG A 39 3.91 -13.05 7.43
N HIS A 40 3.82 -12.76 8.73
CA HIS A 40 4.95 -12.87 9.64
C HIS A 40 5.34 -14.32 9.98
N GLY A 41 4.37 -15.25 9.99
CA GLY A 41 4.62 -16.67 10.27
C GLY A 41 5.15 -17.45 9.06
N MET A 42 4.77 -17.06 7.85
CA MET A 42 5.09 -17.80 6.61
C MET A 42 6.12 -17.10 5.71
N SER A 43 6.46 -15.84 5.98
CA SER A 43 7.41 -15.09 5.14
C SER A 43 8.30 -14.14 5.93
N ARG A 44 9.46 -13.79 5.35
CA ARG A 44 10.36 -12.77 5.89
C ARG A 44 11.08 -12.00 4.80
N LEU A 45 11.47 -10.77 5.14
CA LEU A 45 12.27 -9.90 4.28
C LEU A 45 13.60 -9.55 4.97
N VAL A 46 14.71 -9.92 4.32
CA VAL A 46 16.09 -9.74 4.78
C VAL A 46 16.81 -8.76 3.86
N GLU A 47 17.61 -7.84 4.41
CA GLU A 47 18.42 -6.90 3.61
C GLU A 47 19.68 -7.60 3.09
N VAL A 48 20.08 -7.36 1.83
CA VAL A 48 21.34 -7.90 1.29
C VAL A 48 22.51 -7.11 1.85
N GLN A 49 23.48 -7.80 2.47
CA GLN A 49 24.63 -7.13 3.08
C GLN A 49 25.42 -6.32 2.04
N GLY A 50 25.57 -5.03 2.29
CA GLY A 50 26.27 -4.09 1.39
C GLY A 50 25.40 -3.50 0.27
N SER A 51 24.11 -3.84 0.19
CA SER A 51 23.17 -3.27 -0.79
C SER A 51 22.03 -2.55 -0.08
N ALA A 52 21.86 -1.25 -0.34
CA ALA A 52 20.77 -0.44 0.22
C ALA A 52 19.45 -0.59 -0.57
N SER A 53 19.50 -1.23 -1.74
CA SER A 53 18.40 -1.34 -2.69
C SER A 53 17.98 -2.78 -2.98
N GLU A 54 18.61 -3.79 -2.35
CA GLU A 54 18.31 -5.20 -2.61
C GLU A 54 17.96 -5.97 -1.34
N PHE A 55 16.96 -6.85 -1.48
CA PHE A 55 16.38 -7.62 -0.39
C PHE A 55 16.15 -9.05 -0.84
N VAL A 56 16.27 -9.97 0.12
CA VAL A 56 15.90 -11.36 -0.03
C VAL A 56 14.56 -11.58 0.66
N PHE A 57 13.54 -11.93 -0.11
CA PHE A 57 12.22 -12.31 0.39
C PHE A 57 12.07 -13.82 0.34
N GLU A 58 11.83 -14.42 1.50
CA GLU A 58 11.72 -15.88 1.67
C GLU A 58 10.31 -16.20 2.18
N VAL A 59 9.69 -17.21 1.59
CA VAL A 59 8.30 -17.56 1.87
C VAL A 59 8.04 -19.06 1.74
N ALA A 60 7.34 -19.62 2.72
CA ALA A 60 6.75 -20.95 2.68
C ALA A 60 5.44 -20.90 1.88
N ASP A 61 5.17 -21.95 1.10
CA ASP A 61 3.93 -21.97 0.31
C ASP A 61 2.68 -22.11 1.20
N PRO A 62 1.65 -21.28 0.99
CA PRO A 62 0.39 -21.41 1.71
C PRO A 62 -0.29 -22.74 1.32
N PRO A 63 -0.68 -23.59 2.30
CA PRO A 63 -1.28 -24.87 1.99
C PRO A 63 -2.60 -24.71 1.23
N ALA A 64 -2.78 -25.54 0.20
CA ALA A 64 -4.03 -25.73 -0.56
C ALA A 64 -4.54 -24.56 -1.44
N GLN A 65 -3.70 -23.60 -1.83
CA GLN A 65 -4.07 -22.60 -2.86
C GLN A 65 -3.56 -22.99 -4.27
N PRO A 66 -4.27 -22.62 -5.35
CA PRO A 66 -3.71 -22.62 -6.71
C PRO A 66 -2.47 -21.72 -6.80
N GLU A 67 -1.49 -22.10 -7.62
CA GLU A 67 -0.20 -21.38 -7.72
C GLU A 67 -0.35 -19.90 -8.17
N GLU A 68 -1.38 -19.60 -8.95
CA GLU A 68 -1.69 -18.23 -9.40
C GLU A 68 -2.14 -17.33 -8.23
N ASP A 69 -3.04 -17.83 -7.38
CA ASP A 69 -3.51 -17.14 -6.16
C ASP A 69 -2.41 -17.08 -5.09
N ALA A 70 -1.59 -18.13 -5.00
CA ALA A 70 -0.43 -18.18 -4.12
C ALA A 70 0.61 -17.11 -4.51
N GLU A 71 0.93 -16.93 -5.80
CA GLU A 71 1.87 -15.90 -6.25
C GLU A 71 1.34 -14.49 -5.96
N ALA A 72 0.06 -14.23 -6.20
CA ALA A 72 -0.58 -12.96 -5.84
C ALA A 72 -0.47 -12.68 -4.32
N THR A 73 -0.66 -13.70 -3.48
CA THR A 73 -0.49 -13.62 -2.03
C THR A 73 0.97 -13.35 -1.64
N ARG A 74 1.95 -14.06 -2.24
CA ARG A 74 3.39 -13.84 -2.02
C ARG A 74 3.81 -12.42 -2.40
N MET A 75 3.33 -11.88 -3.52
CA MET A 75 3.61 -10.51 -3.96
C MET A 75 2.95 -9.44 -3.06
N ARG A 76 1.72 -9.69 -2.57
CA ARG A 76 1.06 -8.84 -1.57
C ARG A 76 1.88 -8.75 -0.28
N TRP A 77 2.27 -9.90 0.27
CA TRP A 77 3.09 -9.96 1.49
C TRP A 77 4.45 -9.27 1.34
N LEU A 78 5.10 -9.39 0.17
CA LEU A 78 6.32 -8.64 -0.13
C LEU A 78 6.09 -7.13 -0.12
N GLY A 79 5.02 -6.65 -0.78
CA GLY A 79 4.65 -5.23 -0.77
C GLY A 79 4.38 -4.69 0.65
N GLU A 80 3.67 -5.47 1.47
CA GLU A 80 3.43 -5.14 2.88
C GLU A 80 4.72 -5.10 3.71
N TRP A 81 5.64 -6.04 3.51
CA TRP A 81 6.95 -6.04 4.18
C TRP A 81 7.80 -4.83 3.84
N LEU A 82 7.82 -4.41 2.56
CA LEU A 82 8.53 -3.23 2.10
C LEU A 82 7.91 -1.95 2.66
N ALA A 83 6.58 -1.86 2.67
CA ALA A 83 5.86 -0.72 3.27
C ALA A 83 6.11 -0.60 4.78
N VAL A 84 6.05 -1.72 5.53
CA VAL A 84 6.32 -1.73 6.99
C VAL A 84 7.76 -1.33 7.34
N LYS A 85 8.72 -1.55 6.43
CA LYS A 85 10.14 -1.18 6.61
C LYS A 85 10.52 0.17 5.99
N ASP A 86 9.56 0.90 5.40
CA ASP A 86 9.80 2.12 4.62
C ASP A 86 10.90 1.92 3.55
N ARG A 87 10.70 0.91 2.69
CA ARG A 87 11.61 0.51 1.61
C ARG A 87 10.92 0.59 0.24
N CYS A 88 11.72 0.89 -0.78
CA CYS A 88 11.30 0.94 -2.18
C CYS A 88 10.03 1.79 -2.46
N PRO A 89 9.98 3.09 -2.07
CA PRO A 89 8.80 3.94 -2.28
C PRO A 89 8.44 4.15 -3.77
N ALA A 90 9.41 4.00 -4.68
CA ALA A 90 9.19 4.00 -6.13
C ALA A 90 8.73 2.63 -6.70
N GLY A 91 8.41 1.67 -5.83
CA GLY A 91 8.15 0.28 -6.18
C GLY A 91 9.42 -0.57 -6.33
N PHE A 92 9.21 -1.86 -6.60
CA PHE A 92 10.27 -2.87 -6.67
C PHE A 92 10.16 -3.73 -7.94
N GLU A 93 11.22 -4.48 -8.22
CA GLU A 93 11.28 -5.53 -9.25
C GLU A 93 11.74 -6.84 -8.63
N ILE A 94 11.28 -7.96 -9.19
CA ILE A 94 11.80 -9.30 -8.88
C ILE A 94 12.95 -9.56 -9.85
N VAL A 95 14.16 -9.71 -9.32
CA VAL A 95 15.40 -9.97 -10.08
C VAL A 95 15.60 -11.47 -10.28
N ASP A 96 15.25 -12.28 -9.29
CA ASP A 96 15.29 -13.75 -9.33
C ASP A 96 14.13 -14.33 -8.49
N ARG A 97 13.62 -15.49 -8.90
CA ARG A 97 12.63 -16.31 -8.19
C ARG A 97 13.03 -17.77 -8.33
N ARG A 98 13.36 -18.42 -7.22
CA ARG A 98 13.77 -19.83 -7.23
C ARG A 98 13.33 -20.58 -5.99
N GLN A 99 13.30 -21.90 -6.10
CA GLN A 99 13.22 -22.79 -4.95
C GLN A 99 14.58 -22.84 -4.22
N PHE A 100 14.56 -23.29 -2.97
CA PHE A 100 15.77 -23.61 -2.23
C PHE A 100 16.46 -24.87 -2.77
N GLY A 101 17.79 -24.87 -2.78
CA GLY A 101 18.57 -26.06 -3.16
C GLY A 101 18.56 -27.15 -2.06
N PRO A 102 18.76 -28.43 -2.41
CA PRO A 102 18.69 -29.55 -1.46
C PRO A 102 19.76 -29.55 -0.35
N PHE A 103 20.81 -28.73 -0.52
CA PHE A 103 21.89 -28.54 0.47
C PHE A 103 22.03 -27.08 0.91
N GLU A 104 21.02 -26.25 0.61
CA GLU A 104 21.02 -24.84 0.96
C GLU A 104 20.56 -24.62 2.40
N TYR A 105 21.23 -23.71 3.13
CA TYR A 105 20.81 -23.37 4.48
C TYR A 105 19.47 -22.62 4.47
N ASN A 106 18.43 -23.30 4.97
CA ASN A 106 17.05 -22.83 5.02
C ASN A 106 16.48 -22.98 6.44
N PRO A 107 16.82 -22.09 7.39
CA PRO A 107 16.42 -22.22 8.79
C PRO A 107 14.94 -21.87 9.06
N THR A 108 14.18 -21.53 8.03
CA THR A 108 12.76 -21.13 8.12
C THR A 108 11.85 -21.98 7.25
N ASP A 109 12.35 -23.13 6.76
CA ASP A 109 11.62 -24.08 5.89
C ASP A 109 10.87 -23.42 4.71
N ALA A 110 11.43 -22.32 4.19
CA ALA A 110 10.82 -21.55 3.11
C ALA A 110 10.89 -22.34 1.79
N THR A 111 9.81 -22.34 1.00
CA THR A 111 9.78 -23.05 -0.28
C THR A 111 10.44 -22.23 -1.39
N LEU A 112 10.21 -20.92 -1.38
CA LEU A 112 10.66 -19.99 -2.41
C LEU A 112 11.52 -18.87 -1.82
N ARG A 113 12.52 -18.45 -2.61
CA ARG A 113 13.31 -17.25 -2.40
C ARG A 113 13.20 -16.35 -3.62
N TYR A 114 12.97 -15.07 -3.35
CA TYR A 114 12.97 -13.98 -4.31
C TYR A 114 14.13 -13.05 -4.02
N LEU A 115 14.90 -12.68 -5.05
CA LEU A 115 15.77 -11.52 -5.00
C LEU A 115 14.97 -10.31 -5.50
N VAL A 116 14.86 -9.29 -4.65
CA VAL A 116 14.02 -8.11 -4.88
C VAL A 116 14.93 -6.90 -4.94
N ARG A 117 14.72 -6.01 -5.92
CA ARG A 117 15.44 -4.74 -6.03
C ARG A 117 14.45 -3.57 -6.01
N CYS A 118 14.76 -2.50 -5.28
CA CYS A 118 14.03 -1.24 -5.39
C CYS A 118 14.24 -0.66 -6.79
N ARG A 119 13.17 -0.20 -7.44
CA ARG A 119 13.30 0.61 -8.66
C ARG A 119 14.03 1.90 -8.29
N ALA A 120 14.89 2.38 -9.18
CA ALA A 120 15.45 3.71 -9.05
C ALA A 120 14.29 4.71 -9.10
N GLY A 121 14.02 5.38 -7.97
CA GLY A 121 13.10 6.50 -7.97
C GLY A 121 13.68 7.61 -8.85
N THR A 122 12.83 8.27 -9.63
CA THR A 122 13.19 9.50 -10.34
C THR A 122 13.43 10.59 -9.30
N GLN A 123 14.62 10.60 -8.70
CA GLN A 123 15.15 11.70 -7.91
C GLN A 123 15.41 12.83 -8.91
N GLU A 124 14.37 13.62 -9.18
CA GLU A 124 14.51 14.89 -9.88
C GLU A 124 15.35 15.80 -8.99
N THR A 125 16.66 15.81 -9.26
CA THR A 125 17.62 16.69 -8.61
C THR A 125 17.29 18.11 -9.03
N ALA A 126 16.43 18.77 -8.26
CA ALA A 126 16.28 20.21 -8.24
C ALA A 126 17.60 20.82 -7.77
N GLN A 127 18.52 20.95 -8.72
CA GLN A 127 19.80 21.62 -8.52
C GLN A 127 19.53 23.12 -8.54
N GLU A 128 19.28 23.70 -7.36
CA GLU A 128 19.23 25.14 -7.17
C GLU A 128 20.54 25.78 -7.64
N ASN A 129 20.42 26.86 -8.41
CA ASN A 129 21.48 27.73 -8.93
C ASN A 129 21.09 29.17 -8.60
#